data_AF-A0A7C6CZ03-F1
#
_entry.id   AF-A0A7C6CZ03-F1
#
_cell.length_a   1.000
_cell.length_b   1.000
_cell.length_c   1.000
_cell.angle_alpha   90.00
_cell.angle_beta   90.00
_cell.angle_gamma   90.00
#
_symmetry.space_group_name_H-M   'P 1'
#
loop_
_entity.id
_entity.type
_entity.pdbx_description
1 polymer ?
#
loop_
_entity_poly.entity_id
_entity_poly.type
_entity_poly.pdbx_seq_one_letter_code
_entity_poly.pdbx_strand_id
1 'polypeptide(L)'
;MTKKKTSPITIFELIWYLLCGLVCAWGSTYSILGVIAKYSDIKALLKFDDSFEKLFGLNLFFWGLIIIAISVVAAIIVLLIYAKKFDRATERERRRSIRLGALRKKNKVVADQEPEIVEEEAEEQLEESAPAEEIVV
;
A
#
# COMPACT_ATOMS: atom_id res chain seq x y z
N MET A 1 -18.85 4.35 13.57
CA MET A 1 -18.34 3.76 12.30
C MET A 1 -16.82 3.68 12.36
N THR A 2 -16.28 2.48 12.54
CA THR A 2 -14.83 2.24 12.54
C THR A 2 -14.29 2.34 11.11
N LYS A 3 -13.44 3.34 10.84
CA LYS A 3 -12.72 3.47 9.56
C LYS A 3 -11.81 2.26 9.39
N LYS A 4 -12.22 1.29 8.57
CA LYS A 4 -11.33 0.20 8.13
C LYS A 4 -10.19 0.85 7.34
N LYS A 5 -9.00 0.90 7.93
CA LYS A 5 -7.76 1.21 7.23
C LYS A 5 -7.55 0.09 6.21
N THR A 6 -7.84 0.35 4.94
CA THR A 6 -7.53 -0.58 3.87
C THR A 6 -6.02 -0.67 3.78
N SER A 7 -5.45 -1.76 4.26
CA SER A 7 -4.03 -2.01 4.17
C SER A 7 -3.62 -1.94 2.69
N PRO A 8 -2.56 -1.21 2.35
CA PRO A 8 -2.11 -1.11 0.97
C PRO A 8 -1.78 -2.48 0.36
N ILE A 9 -1.41 -3.47 1.19
CA ILE A 9 -0.94 -4.79 0.77
C ILE A 9 -2.11 -5.59 0.17
N THR A 10 -1.94 -6.00 -1.08
CA THR A 10 -2.94 -6.85 -1.76
C THR A 10 -2.90 -8.25 -1.15
N ILE A 11 -4.05 -8.87 -0.87
CA ILE A 11 -4.14 -10.23 -0.29
C ILE A 11 -3.28 -11.24 -1.08
N PHE A 12 -3.21 -11.10 -2.40
CA PHE A 12 -2.35 -11.91 -3.27
C PHE A 12 -0.85 -11.77 -2.96
N GLU A 13 -0.37 -10.57 -2.64
CA GLU A 13 1.02 -10.35 -2.27
C GLU A 13 1.35 -11.05 -0.95
N LEU A 14 0.43 -10.98 0.02
CA LEU A 14 0.57 -11.70 1.29
C LEU A 14 0.67 -13.21 1.06
N ILE A 15 -0.19 -13.78 0.20
CA ILE A 15 -0.16 -15.22 -0.13
C ILE A 15 1.19 -15.59 -0.75
N TRP A 16 1.71 -14.81 -1.70
CA TRP A 16 3.01 -15.10 -2.33
C TRP A 16 4.17 -15.05 -1.34
N TYR A 17 4.19 -14.08 -0.42
CA TYR A 17 5.22 -14.05 0.63
C TYR A 17 5.09 -15.22 1.59
N LEU A 18 3.87 -15.61 1.95
CA LEU A 18 3.62 -16.78 2.80
C LEU A 18 4.13 -18.05 2.12
N LEU A 19 3.87 -18.19 0.82
CA LEU A 19 4.29 -19.34 0.02
C LEU A 19 5.82 -19.38 -0.14
N CYS A 20 6.46 -18.24 -0.43
CA CYS A 20 7.93 -18.15 -0.46
C CYS A 20 8.55 -18.47 0.90
N GLY A 21 7.96 -17.97 1.99
CA GLY A 21 8.39 -18.27 3.35
C GLY A 21 8.29 -19.75 3.70
N LEU A 22 7.21 -20.41 3.28
CA LEU A 22 6.97 -21.83 3.52
C LEU A 22 7.94 -22.71 2.73
N VAL A 23 8.22 -22.36 1.47
CA VAL A 23 9.24 -23.04 0.65
C VAL A 23 10.64 -22.82 1.22
N CYS A 24 10.96 -21.60 1.68
CA CYS A 24 12.25 -21.30 2.31
C CYS A 24 12.43 -22.07 3.63
N ALA A 25 11.37 -22.16 4.45
CA ALA A 25 11.37 -22.98 5.66
C ALA A 25 11.59 -24.47 5.33
N TRP A 26 10.97 -24.98 4.26
CA TRP A 26 11.18 -26.34 3.79
C TRP A 26 12.62 -26.56 3.28
N GLY A 27 13.20 -25.64 2.50
CA GLY A 27 14.61 -25.72 2.12
C GLY A 27 15.55 -25.70 3.34
N SER A 28 15.19 -24.91 4.36
CA SER A 28 15.94 -24.82 5.61
C SER A 28 15.91 -26.12 6.40
N THR A 29 14.80 -26.85 6.43
CA THR A 29 14.76 -28.16 7.11
C THR A 29 15.69 -29.16 6.44
N TYR A 30 15.74 -29.23 5.10
CA TYR A 30 16.70 -30.09 4.40
C TYR A 30 18.16 -29.71 4.68
N SER A 31 18.44 -28.40 4.71
CA SER A 31 19.79 -27.91 5.03
C SER A 31 20.21 -28.31 6.45
N ILE A 32 19.32 -28.12 7.43
CA ILE A 32 19.56 -28.52 8.82
C ILE A 32 19.73 -30.04 8.94
N LEU A 33 18.87 -30.83 8.28
CA LEU A 33 18.98 -32.30 8.28
C LEU A 33 20.32 -32.75 7.68
N GLY A 34 20.79 -32.13 6.59
CA GLY A 34 22.09 -32.44 6.00
C GLY A 34 23.26 -32.10 6.93
N VAL A 35 23.20 -30.96 7.65
CA VAL A 35 24.21 -30.62 8.66
C VAL A 35 24.18 -31.63 9.82
N ILE A 36 22.99 -31.96 10.33
CA ILE A 36 22.85 -32.94 11.41
C ILE A 36 23.34 -34.31 10.94
N ALA A 37 23.02 -34.75 9.73
CA ALA A 37 23.52 -36.01 9.19
C ALA A 37 25.05 -36.06 9.17
N LYS A 38 25.71 -34.94 8.84
CA LYS A 38 27.17 -34.84 8.77
C LYS A 38 27.87 -34.79 10.13
N TYR A 39 27.25 -34.14 11.12
CA TYR A 39 27.88 -33.89 12.44
C TYR A 39 27.31 -34.76 13.58
N SER A 40 26.22 -35.49 13.35
CA SER A 40 25.68 -36.43 14.33
C SER A 40 26.15 -37.85 14.03
N ASP A 41 26.45 -38.61 15.07
CA ASP A 41 26.84 -40.03 14.96
C ASP A 41 25.62 -40.96 14.76
N ILE A 42 24.53 -40.41 14.21
CA ILE A 42 23.27 -41.12 14.00
C ILE A 42 23.35 -41.82 12.64
N LYS A 43 23.75 -43.09 12.66
CA LYS A 43 23.92 -43.95 11.47
C LYS A 43 22.70 -43.99 10.53
N ALA A 44 21.49 -43.75 11.04
CA ALA A 44 20.27 -43.71 10.24
C ALA A 44 20.20 -42.48 9.32
N LEU A 45 20.62 -41.31 9.81
CA LEU A 45 20.65 -40.06 9.04
C LEU A 45 21.75 -40.07 7.99
N LEU A 46 22.92 -40.63 8.32
CA LEU A 46 24.02 -40.79 7.38
C LEU A 46 23.64 -41.68 6.19
N LYS A 47 22.98 -42.82 6.46
CA LYS A 47 22.47 -43.71 5.40
C LYS A 47 21.42 -43.05 4.51
N PHE A 48 20.59 -42.18 5.09
CA PHE A 48 19.60 -41.44 4.33
C PHE A 48 20.27 -40.43 3.40
N ASP A 49 21.26 -39.68 3.91
CA ASP A 49 22.03 -38.72 3.10
C ASP A 49 22.80 -39.44 1.97
N ASP A 50 23.50 -40.54 2.27
CA ASP A 50 24.22 -41.35 1.26
C ASP A 50 23.28 -41.91 0.19
N SER A 51 22.07 -42.30 0.56
CA SER A 51 21.07 -42.82 -0.40
C SER A 51 20.55 -41.70 -1.29
N PHE A 52 20.37 -40.51 -0.72
CA PHE A 52 19.92 -39.32 -1.43
C PHE A 52 21.00 -38.79 -2.37
N GLU A 53 22.26 -38.76 -1.93
CA GLU A 53 23.42 -38.40 -2.75
C GLU A 53 23.59 -39.37 -3.92
N LYS A 54 23.38 -40.67 -3.72
CA LYS A 54 23.39 -41.66 -4.83
C LYS A 54 22.28 -41.44 -5.85
N LEU A 55 21.12 -40.96 -5.43
CA LEU A 55 19.98 -40.71 -6.32
C LEU A 55 20.11 -39.40 -7.10
N PHE A 56 20.55 -38.33 -6.43
CA PHE A 56 20.52 -36.97 -6.97
C PHE A 56 21.91 -36.37 -7.22
N GLY A 57 22.98 -37.10 -6.92
CA GLY A 57 24.38 -36.68 -7.13
C GLY A 57 24.89 -35.60 -6.18
N LEU A 58 24.08 -35.14 -5.22
CA LEU A 58 24.43 -34.12 -4.24
C LEU A 58 23.85 -34.46 -2.87
N ASN A 59 24.60 -34.10 -1.82
CA ASN A 59 24.16 -34.20 -0.42
C ASN A 59 22.90 -33.37 -0.14
N LEU A 60 22.12 -33.78 0.87
CA LEU A 60 20.90 -33.10 1.30
C LEU A 60 21.13 -31.61 1.57
N PHE A 61 22.29 -31.29 2.17
CA PHE A 61 22.66 -29.92 2.51
C PHE A 61 22.65 -29.00 1.28
N PHE A 62 23.30 -29.43 0.19
CA PHE A 62 23.38 -28.64 -1.03
C PHE A 62 22.02 -28.49 -1.69
N TRP A 63 21.19 -29.54 -1.67
CA TRP A 63 19.81 -29.46 -2.14
C TRP A 63 18.97 -28.47 -1.33
N GLY A 64 19.07 -28.51 -0.01
CA GLY A 64 18.43 -27.52 0.86
C GLY A 64 18.87 -26.09 0.52
N LEU A 65 20.17 -25.88 0.31
CA LEU A 65 20.74 -24.58 -0.06
C LEU A 65 20.26 -24.11 -1.43
N ILE A 66 20.16 -25.00 -2.42
CA ILE A 66 19.61 -24.69 -3.75
C ILE A 66 18.14 -24.26 -3.65
N ILE A 67 17.32 -24.98 -2.88
CA ILE A 67 15.91 -24.65 -2.68
C ILE A 67 15.77 -23.27 -2.03
N ILE A 68 16.58 -22.98 -1.00
CA ILE A 68 16.60 -21.66 -0.35
C ILE A 68 16.99 -20.59 -1.37
N ALA A 69 18.06 -20.78 -2.13
CA ALA A 69 18.52 -19.81 -3.13
C ALA A 69 17.43 -19.49 -4.16
N ILE A 70 16.77 -20.52 -4.71
CA ILE A 70 15.65 -20.36 -5.64
C ILE A 70 14.49 -19.61 -4.98
N SER A 71 14.16 -19.93 -3.74
CA SER A 71 13.07 -19.27 -3.01
C SER A 71 13.35 -17.78 -2.77
N VAL A 72 14.59 -17.41 -2.47
CA VAL A 72 15.01 -16.01 -2.28
C VAL A 72 14.94 -15.25 -3.58
N VAL A 73 15.42 -15.83 -4.68
CA VAL A 73 15.33 -15.22 -6.01
C VAL A 73 13.85 -15.02 -6.40
N ALA A 74 13.00 -16.02 -6.18
CA ALA A 74 11.57 -15.90 -6.43
C ALA A 74 10.93 -14.79 -5.58
N ALA A 75 11.27 -14.70 -4.29
CA ALA A 75 10.78 -13.64 -3.42
C ALA A 75 11.20 -12.23 -3.90
N ILE A 76 12.45 -12.07 -4.36
CA ILE A 76 12.94 -10.81 -4.95
C ILE A 76 12.16 -10.46 -6.21
N ILE A 77 11.90 -11.42 -7.10
CA ILE A 77 11.13 -11.19 -8.32
C ILE A 77 9.71 -10.74 -7.99
N VAL A 78 9.05 -11.41 -7.04
CA VAL A 78 7.72 -11.00 -6.56
C VAL A 78 7.77 -9.57 -6.02
N LEU A 79 8.74 -9.25 -5.16
CA LEU A 79 8.93 -7.91 -4.60
C LEU A 79 9.07 -6.85 -5.70
N LEU A 80 9.89 -7.10 -6.72
CA LEU A 80 10.11 -6.17 -7.84
C LEU A 80 8.85 -5.96 -8.70
N ILE A 81 8.06 -7.01 -8.92
CA ILE A 81 6.80 -6.93 -9.69
C ILE A 81 5.77 -6.09 -8.92
N TYR A 82 5.63 -6.32 -7.61
CA TYR A 82 4.64 -5.61 -6.79
C TYR A 82 5.08 -4.19 -6.44
N ALA A 83 6.37 -3.92 -6.24
CA ALA A 83 6.91 -2.58 -6.03
C ALA A 83 6.54 -1.64 -7.20
N LYS A 84 6.73 -2.09 -8.44
CA LYS A 84 6.35 -1.31 -9.64
C LYS A 84 4.84 -1.02 -9.73
N LYS A 85 3.99 -1.95 -9.25
CA LYS A 85 2.53 -1.73 -9.19
C LYS A 85 2.18 -0.70 -8.13
N PHE A 86 2.84 -0.78 -6.97
CA PHE A 86 2.67 0.14 -5.87
C PHE A 86 3.04 1.56 -6.23
N ASP A 87 4.22 1.78 -6.79
CA ASP A 87 4.69 3.12 -7.16
C ASP A 87 3.69 3.84 -8.07
N ARG A 88 3.15 3.12 -9.07
CA ARG A 88 2.13 3.65 -9.98
C ARG A 88 0.82 3.99 -9.27
N ALA A 89 0.39 3.18 -8.30
CA ALA A 89 -0.81 3.43 -7.52
C ALA A 89 -0.63 4.63 -6.59
N THR A 90 0.48 4.68 -5.85
CA THR A 90 0.82 5.77 -4.95
C THR A 90 0.96 7.09 -5.67
N GLU A 91 1.50 7.11 -6.89
CA GLU A 91 1.60 8.35 -7.65
C GLU A 91 0.23 8.87 -8.11
N ARG A 92 -0.69 7.98 -8.53
CA ARG A 92 -2.07 8.35 -8.85
C ARG A 92 -2.80 8.88 -7.63
N GLU A 93 -2.63 8.25 -6.47
CA GLU A 93 -3.22 8.71 -5.22
C GLU A 93 -2.63 10.04 -4.76
N ARG A 94 -1.31 10.23 -4.87
CA ARG A 94 -0.63 11.50 -4.56
C ARG A 94 -1.14 12.64 -5.43
N ARG A 95 -1.35 12.41 -6.73
CA ARG A 95 -1.94 13.42 -7.64
C ARG A 95 -3.38 13.75 -7.25
N ARG A 96 -4.18 12.76 -6.82
CA ARG A 96 -5.56 12.97 -6.36
C ARG A 96 -5.61 13.69 -5.01
N SER A 97 -4.74 13.35 -4.06
CA SER A 97 -4.69 13.99 -2.75
C SER A 97 -4.19 15.43 -2.83
N ILE A 98 -3.28 15.75 -3.75
CA ILE A 98 -2.86 17.13 -4.03
C ILE A 98 -4.03 17.95 -4.58
N ARG A 99 -4.83 17.42 -5.50
CA ARG A 99 -6.02 18.12 -6.03
C ARG A 99 -7.08 18.35 -4.95
N LEU A 100 -7.40 17.31 -4.17
CA LEU A 100 -8.38 17.43 -3.07
C LEU A 100 -7.87 18.31 -1.94
N GLY A 101 -6.57 18.29 -1.65
CA GLY A 101 -5.92 19.18 -0.68
C GLY A 101 -5.91 20.64 -1.14
N ALA A 102 -5.70 20.88 -2.43
CA ALA A 102 -5.79 22.22 -3.03
C ALA A 102 -7.24 22.74 -3.00
N LEU A 103 -8.23 21.89 -3.27
CA LEU A 103 -9.65 22.24 -3.15
C LEU A 103 -10.05 22.52 -1.69
N ARG A 104 -9.55 21.74 -0.72
CA ARG A 104 -9.80 22.01 0.71
C ARG A 104 -9.15 23.31 1.18
N LYS A 105 -7.95 23.66 0.68
CA LYS A 105 -7.32 24.96 0.93
C LYS A 105 -8.11 26.11 0.28
N LYS A 106 -8.56 25.95 -0.97
CA LYS A 106 -9.42 26.95 -1.63
C LYS A 106 -10.75 27.15 -0.89
N ASN A 107 -11.42 26.08 -0.48
CA ASN A 107 -12.70 26.18 0.22
C ASN A 107 -12.57 26.74 1.65
N LYS A 108 -11.40 26.60 2.28
CA LYS A 108 -11.10 27.30 3.54
C LYS A 108 -10.94 28.80 3.35
N VAL A 109 -10.26 29.22 2.27
CA VAL A 109 -10.06 30.64 1.97
C VAL A 109 -11.35 31.35 1.56
N VAL A 110 -12.29 30.65 0.91
CA VAL A 110 -13.61 31.22 0.54
C VAL A 110 -14.58 31.28 1.73
N ALA A 111 -14.43 30.40 2.73
CA ALA A 111 -15.28 30.42 3.92
C ALA A 111 -14.89 31.51 4.94
N ASP A 112 -13.73 32.15 4.78
CA ASP A 112 -13.25 33.24 5.64
C ASP A 112 -13.46 34.64 5.01
N GLN A 113 -14.11 34.74 3.85
CA GLN A 113 -14.61 36.02 3.34
C GLN A 113 -16.09 36.14 3.69
N GLU A 114 -16.36 36.80 4.82
CA GLU A 114 -17.66 37.42 5.06
C GLU A 114 -17.97 38.35 3.89
N PRO A 115 -19.20 38.35 3.34
CA PRO A 115 -19.58 39.36 2.36
C PRO A 115 -19.58 40.71 3.07
N GLU A 116 -18.64 41.57 2.73
CA GLU A 116 -18.70 42.99 3.03
C GLU A 116 -19.94 43.52 2.30
N ILE A 117 -21.01 43.72 3.07
CA ILE A 117 -22.24 44.34 2.61
C ILE A 117 -21.87 45.80 2.32
N VAL A 118 -21.70 46.13 1.04
CA VAL A 118 -21.66 47.51 0.58
C VAL A 118 -23.10 48.01 0.60
N GLU A 119 -23.53 48.51 1.77
CA GLU A 119 -24.66 49.43 1.88
C GLU A 119 -24.17 50.81 1.40
N GLU A 120 -24.40 51.12 0.11
CA GLU A 120 -24.33 52.50 -0.35
C GLU A 120 -25.43 52.73 -1.41
N GLU A 121 -26.22 53.77 -1.17
CA GLU A 121 -27.22 54.40 -2.05
C GLU A 121 -28.59 53.71 -2.22
N ALA A 122 -29.44 53.85 -1.19
CA ALA A 122 -30.90 53.79 -1.36
C ALA A 122 -31.61 54.83 -0.48
N GLU A 123 -31.19 56.09 -0.50
CA GLU A 123 -31.91 57.17 0.20
C GLU A 123 -32.26 58.41 -0.65
N GLU A 124 -32.00 58.46 -1.96
CA GLU A 124 -32.25 59.69 -2.75
C GLU A 124 -33.32 59.53 -3.86
N GLN A 125 -34.41 58.77 -3.63
CA GLN A 125 -35.58 58.73 -4.53
C GLN A 125 -36.95 58.74 -3.84
N LEU A 126 -37.06 59.21 -2.60
CA LEU A 126 -38.33 59.22 -1.86
C LEU A 126 -38.88 60.60 -1.46
N GLU A 127 -38.36 61.70 -2.02
CA GLU A 127 -38.93 63.05 -1.78
C GLU A 127 -39.64 63.70 -3.00
N GLU A 128 -39.66 63.09 -4.19
CA GLU A 128 -40.33 63.67 -5.36
C GLU A 128 -41.60 62.92 -5.81
N SER A 129 -42.44 62.49 -4.86
CA SER A 129 -43.85 62.21 -5.22
C SER A 129 -44.82 62.38 -4.05
N ALA A 130 -45.56 63.48 -4.13
CA ALA A 130 -46.80 63.83 -3.43
C ALA A 130 -46.66 64.53 -2.07
N PRO A 131 -47.57 65.47 -1.69
CA PRO A 131 -48.87 65.76 -2.33
C PRO A 131 -49.12 67.27 -2.59
N ALA A 132 -49.96 67.57 -3.59
CA ALA A 132 -50.76 68.79 -3.59
C ALA A 132 -52.23 68.38 -3.69
N GLU A 133 -52.86 68.26 -2.53
CA GLU A 133 -54.31 68.23 -2.40
C GLU A 133 -54.89 69.62 -2.68
N GLU A 134 -55.99 69.61 -3.42
CA GLU A 134 -57.17 70.48 -3.26
C GLU A 134 -57.08 71.97 -3.69
N ILE A 135 -58.03 72.40 -4.56
CA ILE A 135 -58.98 73.52 -4.36
C ILE A 135 -59.67 73.93 -5.69
N VAL A 136 -60.99 73.70 -5.74
CA VAL A 136 -62.11 74.58 -6.15
C VAL A 136 -62.10 75.24 -7.55
N VAL A 137 -63.13 74.96 -8.38
CA VAL A 137 -64.31 75.82 -8.70
C VAL A 137 -65.43 74.94 -9.27
#